data_AF-A0A953AZ66-F1
#
_entry.id   AF-A0A953AZ66-F1
#
_cell.length_a   1.000
_cell.length_b   1.000
_cell.length_c   1.000
_cell.angle_alpha   90.00
_cell.angle_beta   90.00
_cell.angle_gamma   90.00
#
_symmetry.space_group_name_H-M   'P 1'
#
loop_
_entity.id
_entity.type
_entity.pdbx_description
1 polymer ?
#
loop_
_entity_poly.entity_id
_entity_poly.type
_entity_poly.pdbx_seq_one_letter_code
_entity_poly.pdbx_strand_id
1 'polypeptide(L)'
;MAALDDARSRTLGLLAAVPDEAEAYARCAGKRLPTEMEWEKAAAWEPSRGKRWMPWGEDAPDATRANLGEGRLGPCAVGAFPDGASALGVEHLLGDVWEWTASPAVPWPGSCPLPSRGEADRTKPGAGVLRGGSWATHPLVARCTTRRFAAPEQRDLFAGFRCARSA
;
A
#
# COMPACT_ATOMS: atom_id res chain seq x y z
N MET A 1 -18.54 4.33 -6.93
CA MET A 1 -17.29 4.52 -7.68
C MET A 1 -16.37 5.40 -6.83
N ALA A 2 -15.72 4.85 -5.80
CA ALA A 2 -14.98 5.64 -4.81
C ALA A 2 -13.76 6.34 -5.43
N ALA A 3 -13.66 7.64 -5.23
CA ALA A 3 -12.52 8.45 -5.64
C ALA A 3 -11.52 8.50 -4.47
N LEU A 4 -10.24 8.25 -4.76
CA LEU A 4 -9.18 8.64 -3.83
C LEU A 4 -9.06 10.17 -3.91
N ASP A 5 -9.23 10.81 -2.76
CA ASP A 5 -9.36 12.26 -2.65
C ASP A 5 -7.98 12.92 -2.84
N ASP A 6 -7.72 13.39 -4.06
CA ASP A 6 -6.54 14.20 -4.41
C ASP A 6 -6.84 15.69 -4.15
N ALA A 7 -6.51 16.11 -2.94
CA ALA A 7 -6.06 17.47 -2.64
C ALA A 7 -5.37 17.44 -1.27
N ARG A 8 -4.05 17.31 -1.27
CA ARG A 8 -3.21 17.40 -0.06
C ARG A 8 -3.42 16.26 0.95
N SER A 9 -3.48 15.01 0.46
CA SER A 9 -3.41 13.83 1.31
C SER A 9 -2.09 13.85 2.08
N ARG A 10 -2.11 14.44 3.29
CA ARG A 10 -1.06 14.31 4.29
C ARG A 10 -1.07 12.85 4.71
N THR A 11 -0.37 12.02 3.96
CA THR A 11 0.21 10.80 4.51
C THR A 11 1.16 11.30 5.58
N LEU A 12 0.68 11.37 6.83
CA LEU A 12 1.57 11.48 7.96
C LEU A 12 2.47 10.25 7.83
N GLY A 13 3.74 10.48 7.52
CA GLY A 13 4.80 9.48 7.60
C GLY A 13 5.02 9.10 9.06
N LEU A 14 3.97 8.65 9.75
CA LEU A 14 4.13 7.90 10.98
C LEU A 14 4.74 6.57 10.54
N LEU A 15 6.06 6.47 10.73
CA LEU A 15 6.73 5.19 10.77
C LEU A 15 6.13 4.42 11.97
N ALA A 16 5.69 3.19 11.73
CA ALA A 16 5.11 2.29 12.74
C ALA A 16 3.68 2.62 13.21
N ALA A 17 2.81 3.10 12.32
CA ALA A 17 1.37 3.15 12.60
C ALA A 17 0.79 1.73 12.73
N VAL A 18 -0.04 1.51 13.74
CA VAL A 18 -0.89 0.29 13.85
C VAL A 18 -2.27 0.53 13.22
N PRO A 19 -2.99 -0.52 12.78
CA PRO A 19 -4.26 -0.36 12.08
C PRO A 19 -5.30 0.44 12.87
N ASP A 20 -5.39 0.27 14.19
CA ASP A 20 -6.33 1.02 15.03
C ASP A 20 -6.04 2.53 15.05
N GLU A 21 -4.76 2.93 15.09
CA GLU A 21 -4.34 4.33 15.03
C GLU A 21 -4.64 4.92 13.64
N ALA A 22 -4.36 4.16 12.58
CA ALA A 22 -4.66 4.54 11.20
C ALA A 22 -6.16 4.72 10.97
N GLU A 23 -6.98 3.81 11.50
CA GLU A 23 -8.43 3.88 11.39
C GLU A 23 -9.02 5.02 12.22
N ALA A 24 -8.55 5.21 13.46
CA ALA A 24 -8.95 6.32 14.30
C ALA A 24 -8.65 7.68 13.64
N TYR A 25 -7.47 7.83 13.05
CA TYR A 25 -7.12 9.03 12.29
C TYR A 25 -8.04 9.21 11.08
N ALA A 26 -8.27 8.15 10.29
CA ALA A 26 -9.12 8.23 9.12
C ALA A 26 -10.55 8.67 9.49
N ARG A 27 -11.12 8.11 10.57
CA ARG A 27 -12.44 8.50 11.10
C ARG A 27 -12.45 9.95 11.57
N CYS A 28 -11.43 10.38 12.31
CA CYS A 28 -11.30 11.78 12.75
C CYS A 28 -11.25 12.75 11.56
N ALA A 29 -10.62 12.35 10.46
CA ALA A 29 -10.56 13.11 9.21
C ALA A 29 -11.85 13.01 8.36
N GLY A 30 -12.92 12.35 8.84
CA GLY A 30 -14.15 12.13 8.06
C GLY A 30 -13.98 11.19 6.86
N LYS A 31 -12.96 10.32 6.92
CA LYS A 31 -12.57 9.36 5.87
C LYS A 31 -12.59 7.93 6.44
N ARG A 32 -12.05 6.98 5.68
CA ARG A 32 -11.81 5.59 6.11
C ARG A 32 -10.50 5.07 5.51
N LEU A 33 -10.05 3.90 5.94
CA LEU A 33 -9.00 3.19 5.20
C LEU A 33 -9.55 2.61 3.88
N PRO A 34 -8.72 2.52 2.82
CA PRO A 34 -9.08 1.79 1.62
C PRO A 34 -9.15 0.29 1.91
N THR A 35 -10.01 -0.42 1.18
CA THR A 35 -9.89 -1.89 1.10
C THR A 35 -8.68 -2.25 0.25
N GLU A 36 -8.14 -3.47 0.40
CA GLU A 36 -7.01 -3.91 -0.45
C GLU A 36 -7.35 -3.91 -1.95
N MET A 37 -8.62 -4.15 -2.30
CA MET A 37 -9.09 -4.11 -3.68
C MET A 37 -9.14 -2.68 -4.23
N GLU A 38 -9.59 -1.72 -3.43
CA GLU A 38 -9.57 -0.30 -3.81
C GLU A 38 -8.15 0.20 -3.97
N TRP A 39 -7.26 -0.21 -3.05
CA TRP A 39 -5.85 0.10 -3.12
C TRP A 39 -5.20 -0.47 -4.40
N GLU A 40 -5.44 -1.75 -4.69
CA GLU A 40 -4.86 -2.40 -5.88
C GLU A 40 -5.42 -1.80 -7.17
N LYS A 41 -6.71 -1.45 -7.18
CA LYS A 41 -7.30 -0.74 -8.31
C LYS A 41 -6.63 0.62 -8.52
N ALA A 42 -6.40 1.36 -7.44
CA ALA A 42 -5.72 2.65 -7.51
C ALA A 42 -4.29 2.55 -8.05
N ALA A 43 -3.59 1.45 -7.73
CA ALA A 43 -2.24 1.19 -8.20
C ALA A 43 -2.17 0.67 -9.62
N ALA A 44 -2.97 -0.35 -9.95
CA ALA A 44 -2.76 -1.11 -11.18
C ALA A 44 -3.75 -0.77 -12.31
N TRP A 45 -4.91 -0.18 -12.03
CA TRP A 45 -5.96 -0.08 -13.04
C TRP A 45 -5.82 1.13 -13.95
N GLU A 46 -5.68 0.87 -15.25
CA GLU A 46 -5.81 1.86 -16.32
C GLU A 46 -7.13 1.66 -17.05
N PRO A 47 -8.03 2.66 -17.12
CA PRO A 47 -9.33 2.51 -17.77
C PRO A 47 -9.28 2.06 -19.25
N SER A 48 -8.24 2.45 -19.99
CA SER A 48 -8.09 2.15 -21.42
C SER A 48 -7.41 0.82 -21.73
N ARG A 49 -6.61 0.27 -20.80
CA ARG A 49 -5.75 -0.91 -21.04
C ARG A 49 -5.93 -2.04 -20.04
N GLY A 50 -6.59 -1.79 -18.92
CA GLY A 50 -6.78 -2.75 -17.84
C GLY A 50 -5.66 -2.73 -16.80
N LYS A 51 -5.27 -3.90 -16.30
CA LYS A 51 -4.34 -4.03 -15.17
C LYS A 51 -2.88 -3.90 -15.63
N ARG A 52 -2.16 -2.95 -15.06
CA ARG A 52 -0.72 -2.74 -15.20
C ARG A 52 0.09 -3.55 -14.20
N TRP A 53 1.34 -3.84 -14.53
CA TRP A 53 2.27 -4.49 -13.61
C TRP A 53 2.72 -3.56 -12.46
N MET A 54 3.10 -2.32 -12.81
CA MET A 54 3.48 -1.24 -11.89
C MET A 54 2.53 -0.04 -12.04
N PRO A 55 2.51 0.92 -11.10
CA PRO A 55 1.65 2.10 -11.24
C PRO A 55 1.90 2.86 -12.56
N TRP A 56 3.18 3.02 -12.89
CA TRP A 56 3.68 3.69 -14.09
C TRP A 56 3.68 2.82 -15.36
N GLY A 57 3.27 1.55 -15.31
CA GLY A 57 3.22 0.67 -16.49
C GLY A 57 4.00 -0.64 -16.33
N GLU A 58 4.76 -1.01 -17.35
CA GLU A 58 5.42 -2.33 -17.45
C GLU A 58 6.94 -2.28 -17.18
N ASP A 59 7.49 -1.08 -17.02
CA ASP A 59 8.92 -0.92 -16.74
C ASP A 59 9.26 -1.37 -15.32
N ALA A 60 10.47 -1.92 -15.18
CA ALA A 60 11.03 -2.28 -13.89
C ALA A 60 11.11 -1.05 -12.94
N PRO A 61 11.04 -1.26 -11.62
CA PRO A 61 11.18 -0.15 -10.67
C PRO A 61 12.59 0.45 -10.73
N ASP A 62 12.65 1.77 -10.69
CA ASP A 62 13.88 2.55 -10.62
C ASP A 62 13.79 3.59 -9.50
N ALA A 63 14.94 4.18 -9.15
CA ALA A 63 15.04 5.15 -8.07
C ALA A 63 14.41 6.53 -8.38
N THR A 64 13.93 6.74 -9.62
CA THR A 64 13.24 7.97 -10.04
C THR A 64 11.72 7.87 -9.93
N ARG A 65 11.17 6.65 -9.85
CA ARG A 65 9.72 6.41 -9.76
C ARG A 65 9.26 5.90 -8.40
N ALA A 66 10.15 5.27 -7.63
CA ALA A 66 9.81 4.77 -6.30
C ALA A 66 11.02 4.71 -5.37
N ASN A 67 10.76 4.86 -4.07
CA ASN A 67 11.75 4.65 -3.03
C ASN A 67 11.72 3.20 -2.56
N LEU A 68 12.65 2.39 -3.06
CA LEU A 68 12.78 0.95 -2.79
C LEU A 68 14.26 0.58 -2.58
N GLY A 69 14.51 -0.59 -1.98
CA GLY A 69 15.85 -1.16 -1.89
C GLY A 69 16.82 -0.41 -0.98
N GLU A 70 16.32 0.26 0.06
CA GLU A 70 17.11 0.90 1.12
C GLU A 70 17.99 2.08 0.69
N GLY A 71 17.86 2.58 -0.55
CA GLY A 71 18.71 3.65 -1.08
C GLY A 71 18.65 4.99 -0.33
N ARG A 72 17.58 5.24 0.44
CA ARG A 72 17.35 6.49 1.19
C ARG A 72 17.20 6.30 2.71
N LEU A 73 17.20 5.05 3.19
CA LEU A 73 17.08 4.68 4.61
C LEU A 73 15.89 5.33 5.38
N GLY A 74 14.82 5.64 4.66
CA GLY A 74 13.62 6.29 5.22
C GLY A 74 12.61 6.63 4.12
N PRO A 75 11.36 6.96 4.48
CA PRO A 75 10.35 7.40 3.53
C PRO A 75 10.67 8.81 2.99
N CYS A 76 10.30 9.07 1.75
CA CYS A 76 10.41 10.38 1.12
C CYS A 76 9.19 11.26 1.45
N ALA A 77 9.34 12.56 1.23
CA ALA A 77 8.21 13.48 1.25
C ALA A 77 7.20 13.10 0.15
N VAL A 78 5.92 13.32 0.43
CA VAL A 78 4.85 13.19 -0.58
C VAL A 78 5.12 14.16 -1.73
N GLY A 79 5.01 13.68 -2.97
CA GLY A 79 5.33 14.45 -4.17
C GLY A 79 6.76 14.25 -4.70
N ALA A 80 7.56 13.37 -4.08
CA ALA A 80 8.95 13.17 -4.50
C ALA A 80 9.10 12.36 -5.80
N PHE A 81 8.07 11.61 -6.20
CA PHE A 81 8.10 10.72 -7.36
C PHE A 81 6.87 10.91 -8.26
N PRO A 82 6.75 12.06 -8.95
CA PRO A 82 5.61 12.31 -9.85
C PRO A 82 5.55 11.31 -11.02
N ASP A 83 6.72 10.90 -11.54
CA ASP A 83 6.80 9.87 -12.59
C ASP A 83 6.46 8.45 -12.08
N GLY A 84 6.29 8.30 -10.77
CA GLY A 84 5.82 7.10 -10.11
C GLY A 84 4.29 6.99 -9.99
N ALA A 85 3.54 7.97 -10.49
CA ALA A 85 2.09 8.00 -10.39
C ALA A 85 1.41 6.82 -11.12
N SER A 86 0.28 6.37 -10.58
CA SER A 86 -0.59 5.43 -11.29
C SER A 86 -1.33 6.08 -12.47
N ALA A 87 -2.01 5.26 -13.28
CA ALA A 87 -2.91 5.75 -14.33
C ALA A 87 -4.01 6.70 -13.82
N LEU A 88 -4.31 6.66 -12.52
CA LEU A 88 -5.29 7.51 -11.86
C LEU A 88 -4.66 8.73 -11.17
N GLY A 89 -3.37 8.99 -11.40
CA GLY A 89 -2.64 10.13 -10.83
C GLY A 89 -2.20 9.94 -9.37
N VAL A 90 -2.32 8.73 -8.83
CA VAL A 90 -2.00 8.48 -7.42
C VAL A 90 -0.53 8.13 -7.27
N GLU A 91 0.21 8.97 -6.54
CA GLU A 91 1.64 8.80 -6.28
C GLU A 91 1.92 7.94 -5.04
N HIS A 92 3.20 7.57 -4.87
CA HIS A 92 3.73 6.87 -3.69
C HIS A 92 2.98 5.57 -3.37
N LEU A 93 2.49 4.86 -4.39
CA LEU A 93 1.83 3.57 -4.20
C LEU A 93 2.82 2.41 -4.08
N LEU A 94 4.04 2.55 -4.60
CA LEU A 94 5.09 1.56 -4.37
C LEU A 94 6.25 2.21 -3.60
N GLY A 95 6.68 1.55 -2.53
CA GLY A 95 7.79 2.00 -1.69
C GLY A 95 7.38 2.96 -0.58
N ASP A 96 8.36 3.64 0.01
CA ASP A 96 8.22 4.49 1.20
C ASP A 96 7.71 3.74 2.43
N VAL A 97 6.40 3.53 2.58
CA VAL A 97 5.81 2.83 3.71
C VAL A 97 4.81 1.78 3.24
N TRP A 98 4.79 0.65 3.94
CA TRP A 98 3.67 -0.29 3.82
C TRP A 98 2.38 0.41 4.24
N GLU A 99 1.29 0.18 3.54
CA GLU A 99 0.04 0.87 3.84
C GLU A 99 -1.03 -0.09 4.35
N TRP A 100 -1.51 0.18 5.57
CA TRP A 100 -2.65 -0.53 6.14
C TRP A 100 -3.92 -0.33 5.32
N THR A 101 -4.67 -1.42 5.16
CA THR A 101 -5.98 -1.44 4.52
C THR A 101 -7.06 -1.88 5.51
N ALA A 102 -8.32 -1.61 5.19
CA ALA A 102 -9.47 -2.12 5.94
C ALA A 102 -9.75 -3.61 5.69
N SER A 103 -8.97 -4.28 4.84
CA SER A 103 -9.21 -5.68 4.48
C SER A 103 -8.61 -6.63 5.50
N PRO A 104 -9.36 -7.65 5.95
CA PRO A 104 -8.81 -8.72 6.75
C PRO A 104 -7.84 -9.57 5.91
N ALA A 105 -6.88 -10.19 6.57
CA ALA A 105 -5.90 -11.06 5.93
C ALA A 105 -6.52 -12.42 5.53
N VAL A 106 -7.40 -12.41 4.52
CA VAL A 106 -8.06 -13.62 4.00
C VAL A 106 -7.40 -14.12 2.71
N PRO A 107 -7.37 -15.45 2.47
CA PRO A 107 -6.97 -16.00 1.18
C PRO A 107 -7.92 -15.51 0.07
N TRP A 108 -7.39 -15.33 -1.13
CA TRP A 108 -8.25 -15.10 -2.29
C TRP A 108 -9.04 -16.37 -2.62
N PRO A 109 -10.29 -16.25 -3.11
CA PRO A 109 -11.04 -17.41 -3.57
C PRO A 109 -10.25 -18.20 -4.63
N GLY A 110 -10.11 -19.51 -4.42
CA GLY A 110 -9.34 -20.39 -5.32
C GLY A 110 -7.82 -20.30 -5.18
N SER A 111 -7.30 -19.53 -4.23
CA SER A 111 -5.85 -19.54 -3.94
C SER A 111 -5.42 -20.86 -3.29
N CYS A 112 -4.26 -21.37 -3.72
CA CYS A 112 -3.61 -22.51 -3.08
C CYS A 112 -2.61 -21.98 -2.03
N PRO A 113 -2.71 -22.37 -0.75
CA PRO A 113 -1.78 -21.91 0.26
C PRO A 113 -0.37 -22.41 -0.07
N LEU A 114 0.57 -21.48 -0.25
CA LEU A 114 1.99 -21.81 -0.31
C LEU A 114 2.58 -21.83 1.10
N PRO A 115 3.48 -22.77 1.44
CA PRO A 115 4.12 -22.84 2.75
C PRO A 115 5.21 -21.77 2.90
N SER A 116 4.85 -20.50 2.73
CA SER A 116 5.77 -19.36 2.83
C SER A 116 5.63 -18.66 4.18
N ARG A 117 6.73 -18.10 4.69
CA ARG A 117 6.78 -17.44 6.01
C ARG A 117 5.78 -16.28 6.14
N GLY A 118 5.50 -15.56 5.04
CA GLY A 118 4.52 -14.47 5.03
C GLY A 118 3.08 -14.96 5.24
N GLU A 119 2.75 -16.18 4.82
CA GLU A 119 1.41 -16.75 5.02
C GLU A 119 1.14 -17.15 6.49
N ALA A 120 2.18 -17.32 7.31
CA ALA A 120 2.02 -17.59 8.74
C ALA A 120 1.49 -16.36 9.50
N ASP A 121 1.88 -15.14 9.09
CA ASP A 121 1.37 -13.92 9.72
C ASP A 121 -0.11 -13.69 9.41
N ARG A 122 -0.60 -14.22 8.28
CA ARG A 122 -2.01 -14.19 7.87
C ARG A 122 -2.93 -14.91 8.86
N THR A 123 -2.44 -15.96 9.52
CA THR A 123 -3.26 -16.80 10.41
C THR A 123 -3.38 -16.24 11.83
N LYS A 124 -2.67 -15.14 12.13
CA LYS A 124 -2.77 -14.48 13.43
C LYS A 124 -4.17 -13.86 13.61
N PRO A 125 -4.78 -13.96 14.80
CA PRO A 125 -6.06 -13.30 15.08
C PRO A 125 -6.00 -11.81 14.77
N GLY A 126 -7.00 -11.31 14.04
CA GLY A 126 -7.08 -9.89 13.68
C GLY A 126 -6.06 -9.42 12.65
N ALA A 127 -5.31 -10.32 12.00
CA ALA A 127 -4.33 -9.94 10.99
C ALA A 127 -4.97 -9.13 9.85
N GLY A 128 -4.30 -8.03 9.49
CA GLY A 128 -4.70 -7.14 8.41
C GLY A 128 -3.77 -7.24 7.20
N VAL A 129 -4.22 -6.68 6.09
CA VAL A 129 -3.42 -6.60 4.86
C VAL A 129 -2.74 -5.24 4.74
N LEU A 130 -1.44 -5.28 4.42
CA LEU A 130 -0.67 -4.11 3.98
C LEU A 130 -0.28 -4.23 2.51
N ARG A 131 -0.23 -3.08 1.83
CA ARG A 131 0.10 -2.98 0.40
C ARG A 131 1.25 -1.99 0.14
N GLY A 132 1.75 -1.98 -1.09
CA GLY A 132 2.71 -0.99 -1.60
C GLY A 132 4.19 -1.31 -1.41
N GLY A 133 4.57 -1.95 -0.31
CA GLY A 133 5.98 -2.05 0.04
C GLY A 133 6.44 -0.81 0.79
N SER A 134 7.61 -0.89 1.41
CA SER A 134 8.30 0.24 2.06
C SER A 134 9.62 0.56 1.37
N TRP A 135 10.31 1.61 1.81
CA TRP A 135 11.65 1.98 1.36
C TRP A 135 12.67 0.85 1.51
N ALA A 136 12.45 -0.09 2.43
CA ALA A 136 13.29 -1.28 2.62
C ALA A 136 12.87 -2.50 1.78
N THR A 137 11.79 -2.39 0.99
CA THR A 137 11.33 -3.50 0.16
C THR A 137 12.22 -3.64 -1.06
N HIS A 138 12.70 -4.86 -1.32
CA HIS A 138 13.54 -5.13 -2.47
C HIS A 138 12.75 -4.96 -3.79
N PRO A 139 13.28 -4.26 -4.81
CA PRO A 139 12.56 -3.99 -6.07
C PRO A 139 11.98 -5.24 -6.77
N LEU A 140 12.68 -6.38 -6.70
CA LEU A 140 12.20 -7.64 -7.31
C LEU A 140 10.85 -8.14 -6.79
N VAL A 141 10.50 -7.81 -5.54
CA VAL A 141 9.24 -8.24 -4.91
C VAL A 141 8.24 -7.10 -4.77
N ALA A 142 8.61 -5.87 -5.14
CA ALA A 142 7.71 -4.72 -5.17
C ALA A 142 6.82 -4.82 -6.41
N ARG A 143 5.51 -5.00 -6.21
CA ARG A 143 4.51 -5.09 -7.28
C ARG A 143 3.20 -4.50 -6.80
N CYS A 144 2.38 -4.03 -7.74
CA CYS A 144 1.01 -3.60 -7.41
C CYS A 144 0.21 -4.69 -6.69
N THR A 145 0.49 -5.98 -6.90
CA THR A 145 -0.22 -7.11 -6.28
C THR A 145 0.40 -7.63 -4.99
N THR A 146 1.55 -7.10 -4.55
CA THR A 146 2.26 -7.63 -3.38
C THR A 146 1.50 -7.38 -2.08
N ARG A 147 1.05 -8.46 -1.44
CA ARG A 147 0.39 -8.43 -0.15
C ARG A 147 1.40 -8.74 0.94
N ARG A 148 1.37 -7.96 2.02
CA ARG A 148 2.00 -8.31 3.29
C ARG A 148 0.89 -8.45 4.34
N PHE A 149 1.11 -9.34 5.28
CA PHE A 149 0.20 -9.57 6.40
C PHE A 149 0.92 -9.23 7.69
N ALA A 150 0.19 -8.68 8.65
CA ALA A 150 0.73 -8.43 9.97
C ALA A 150 -0.39 -8.47 11.01
N ALA A 151 -0.01 -8.84 12.23
CA ALA A 151 -0.90 -8.72 13.38
C ALA A 151 -1.16 -7.24 13.71
N PRO A 152 -2.32 -6.90 14.28
CA PRO A 152 -2.68 -5.51 14.55
C PRO A 152 -1.76 -4.84 15.59
N GLU A 153 -1.12 -5.61 16.47
CA GLU A 153 -0.19 -5.07 17.47
C GLU A 153 1.24 -4.90 16.94
N GLN A 154 1.51 -5.33 15.70
CA GLN A 154 2.87 -5.38 15.15
C GLN A 154 3.36 -3.98 14.77
N ARG A 155 4.43 -3.52 15.46
CA ARG A 155 5.03 -2.17 15.31
C ARG A 155 6.43 -2.16 14.72
N ASP A 156 7.00 -3.32 14.42
CA ASP A 156 8.35 -3.46 13.84
C ASP A 156 8.38 -3.26 12.30
N LEU A 157 7.26 -2.84 11.72
CA LEU A 157 7.10 -2.60 10.30
C LEU A 157 7.28 -1.12 9.97
N PHE A 158 7.90 -0.84 8.83
CA PHE A 158 7.83 0.46 8.18
C PHE A 158 6.45 0.67 7.55
N ALA A 159 5.43 0.75 8.42
CA ALA A 159 4.03 0.84 8.05
C ALA A 159 3.46 2.22 8.38
N GLY A 160 2.62 2.70 7.46
CA GLY A 160 1.78 3.88 7.54
C GLY A 160 0.40 3.56 6.95
N PHE A 161 -0.30 4.57 6.43
CA PHE A 161 -1.62 4.38 5.84
C PHE A 161 -1.97 5.52 4.88
N ARG A 162 -2.97 5.30 4.04
CA ARG A 162 -3.67 6.37 3.31
C ARG A 162 -5.16 6.32 3.59
N CYS A 163 -5.81 7.46 3.41
CA CYS A 163 -7.25 7.56 3.57
C CYS A 163 -7.98 7.45 2.22
N ALA A 164 -9.18 6.90 2.25
CA ALA A 164 -10.12 6.83 1.16
C ALA A 164 -11.45 7.46 1.57
N ARG A 165 -12.24 7.89 0.59
CA ARG A 165 -13.59 8.41 0.80
C ARG A 165 -14.56 7.70 -0.13
N SER A 166 -15.76 7.44 0.38
CA SER A 166 -16.88 7.00 -0.47
C SER A 166 -17.28 8.13 -1.43
N ALA A 167 -17.74 7.74 -2.62
CA ALA A 167 -18.26 8.67 -3.62
C ALA A 167 -19.55 9.34 -3.18
#